data_AF-A0A255T3B6-F1
#
_entry.id   AF-A0A255T3B6-F1
#
_cell.length_a   1.000
_cell.length_b   1.000
_cell.length_c   1.000
_cell.angle_alpha   90.00
_cell.angle_beta   90.00
_cell.angle_gamma   90.00
#
_symmetry.space_group_name_H-M   'P 1'
#
loop_
_entity.id
_entity.type
_entity.pdbx_description
1 polymer ?
#
loop_
_entity_poly.entity_id
_entity_poly.type
_entity_poly.pdbx_seq_one_letter_code
_entity_poly.pdbx_strand_id
1 'polypeptide(L)'
;MDITVYIAVALALLSAIAILLVVRSRKVFEQKTTTLTTLVDTWAEQKQQESETVAKEAAEEEPQTDTQEKSNELFSRIVKLMEEEKLYTNEELSRDMLAGKLCTNYKYVVKAIKDSTGNSITIFINDYRLGHASRLLRETDESIAIVAELSGFSHRSLTRHFQAKFGITPSEYRRNHRK
;
A
#
# COMPACT_ATOMS: atom_id res chain seq x y z
N MET A 1 -22.90 54.03 -35.59
CA MET A 1 -22.68 52.60 -35.25
C MET A 1 -23.58 52.28 -34.08
N ASP A 2 -24.39 51.24 -34.19
CA ASP A 2 -25.44 50.92 -33.23
C ASP A 2 -24.90 50.24 -31.97
N ILE A 3 -25.43 50.63 -30.80
CA ILE A 3 -25.04 50.13 -29.47
C ILE A 3 -25.12 48.59 -29.39
N THR A 4 -26.06 47.99 -30.12
CA THR A 4 -26.25 46.54 -30.21
C THR A 4 -25.04 45.82 -30.80
N VAL A 5 -24.35 46.43 -31.76
CA VAL A 5 -23.14 45.86 -32.39
C VAL A 5 -21.98 45.81 -31.38
N TYR A 6 -21.83 46.87 -30.56
CA TYR A 6 -20.78 46.91 -29.52
C TYR A 6 -21.00 45.86 -28.42
N ILE A 7 -22.25 45.66 -27.99
CA ILE A 7 -22.59 44.65 -26.98
C ILE A 7 -22.30 43.24 -27.49
N ALA A 8 -22.67 42.95 -28.76
CA ALA A 8 -22.41 41.65 -29.37
C ALA A 8 -20.90 41.34 -29.47
N VAL A 9 -20.09 42.32 -29.88
CA VAL A 9 -18.63 42.17 -29.94
C VAL A 9 -18.02 41.97 -28.55
N ALA A 10 -18.48 42.72 -27.53
CA ALA A 10 -18.00 42.56 -26.16
C ALA A 10 -18.31 41.17 -25.57
N LEU A 11 -19.51 40.63 -25.80
CA LEU A 11 -19.88 39.29 -25.35
C LEU A 11 -19.07 38.19 -26.05
N ALA A 12 -18.82 38.33 -27.35
CA ALA A 12 -17.98 37.40 -28.09
C ALA A 12 -16.56 37.37 -27.53
N LEU A 13 -15.97 38.54 -27.25
CA LEU A 13 -14.63 38.64 -26.65
C LEU A 13 -14.59 38.05 -25.23
N LEU A 14 -15.58 38.32 -24.39
CA LEU A 14 -15.65 37.75 -23.03
C LEU A 14 -15.78 36.22 -23.05
N SER A 15 -16.59 35.68 -23.96
CA SER A 15 -16.72 34.23 -24.14
C SER A 15 -15.42 33.59 -24.60
N ALA A 16 -14.71 34.23 -25.55
CA ALA A 16 -13.42 33.76 -26.04
C ALA A 16 -12.35 33.79 -24.94
N ILE A 17 -12.32 34.84 -24.11
CA ILE A 17 -11.42 34.95 -22.95
C ILE A 17 -11.75 33.86 -21.92
N ALA A 18 -13.02 33.65 -21.59
CA ALA A 18 -13.44 32.61 -20.65
C ALA A 18 -13.05 31.21 -21.13
N ILE A 19 -13.27 30.91 -22.42
CA ILE A 19 -12.86 29.65 -23.05
C ILE A 19 -11.33 29.48 -22.96
N LEU A 20 -10.56 30.54 -23.23
CA LEU A 20 -9.10 30.51 -23.16
C LEU A 20 -8.60 30.27 -21.72
N LEU A 21 -9.23 30.90 -20.72
CA LEU A 21 -8.93 30.67 -19.30
C LEU A 21 -9.24 29.24 -18.86
N VAL A 22 -10.36 28.67 -19.33
CA VAL A 22 -10.74 27.27 -19.06
C VAL A 22 -9.77 26.28 -19.72
N VAL A 23 -9.38 26.52 -20.98
CA VAL A 23 -8.40 25.66 -21.67
C VAL A 23 -7.03 25.71 -20.96
N ARG A 24 -6.60 26.91 -20.54
CA ARG A 24 -5.34 27.09 -19.79
C ARG A 24 -5.39 26.40 -18.42
N SER A 25 -6.51 26.49 -17.70
CA SER A 25 -6.65 25.86 -16.39
C SER A 25 -6.70 24.33 -16.47
N ARG A 26 -7.30 23.77 -17.53
CA ARG A 26 -7.31 22.32 -17.80
C ARG A 26 -5.90 21.80 -18.11
N LYS A 27 -5.12 22.51 -18.93
CA LYS A 27 -3.73 22.13 -19.27
C LYS A 27 -2.79 22.16 -18.06
N VAL A 28 -2.95 23.12 -17.15
CA VAL A 28 -2.15 23.21 -15.91
C VAL A 28 -2.52 22.10 -14.91
N PHE A 29 -3.76 21.60 -14.94
CA PHE A 29 -4.20 20.50 -14.08
C PHE A 29 -3.66 19.14 -14.52
N GLU A 30 -3.52 18.91 -15.84
CA GLU A 30 -2.92 17.69 -16.40
C GLU A 30 -1.43 17.55 -16.01
N GLN A 31 -0.71 18.66 -15.88
CA GLN A 31 0.68 18.64 -15.42
C GLN A 31 0.80 18.19 -13.96
N LYS A 32 -0.11 18.65 -13.08
CA LYS A 32 -0.10 18.30 -11.65
C LYS A 32 -0.42 16.83 -11.37
N THR A 33 -1.21 16.20 -12.23
CA THR A 33 -1.56 14.77 -12.12
C THR A 33 -0.47 13.87 -12.67
N THR A 34 0.16 14.26 -13.79
CA THR A 34 1.23 13.49 -14.43
C THR A 34 2.54 13.50 -13.62
N THR A 35 2.85 14.59 -12.92
CA THR A 35 4.07 14.65 -12.08
C THR A 35 3.96 13.80 -10.81
N LEU A 36 2.75 13.58 -10.30
CA LEU A 36 2.52 12.77 -9.11
C LEU A 36 2.65 11.26 -9.39
N THR A 37 2.21 10.80 -10.56
CA THR A 37 2.35 9.39 -10.94
C THR A 37 3.82 9.04 -11.14
N THR A 38 4.60 9.89 -11.84
CA THR A 38 6.03 9.66 -12.02
C THR A 38 6.82 9.71 -10.70
N LEU A 39 6.40 10.52 -9.72
CA LEU A 39 7.04 10.56 -8.40
C LEU A 39 6.71 9.31 -7.57
N VAL A 40 5.49 8.79 -7.65
CA VAL A 40 5.09 7.54 -6.99
C VAL A 40 5.80 6.34 -7.62
N ASP A 41 5.91 6.32 -8.95
CA ASP A 41 6.60 5.26 -9.68
C ASP A 41 8.11 5.31 -9.42
N THR A 42 8.74 6.49 -9.41
CA THR A 42 10.16 6.63 -9.08
C THR A 42 10.45 6.35 -7.60
N TRP A 43 9.54 6.65 -6.66
CA TRP A 43 9.70 6.24 -5.25
C TRP A 43 9.49 4.74 -5.05
N ALA A 44 8.61 4.11 -5.83
CA ALA A 44 8.45 2.67 -5.84
C ALA A 44 9.69 1.97 -6.43
N GLU A 45 10.23 2.49 -7.53
CA GLU A 45 11.47 2.04 -8.16
C GLU A 45 12.68 2.28 -7.26
N GLN A 46 12.79 3.44 -6.61
CA GLN A 46 13.86 3.73 -5.65
C GLN A 46 13.78 2.85 -4.42
N LYS A 47 12.57 2.59 -3.87
CA LYS A 47 12.40 1.70 -2.72
C LYS A 47 12.69 0.23 -3.09
N GLN A 48 12.41 -0.15 -4.33
CA GLN A 48 12.75 -1.45 -4.87
C GLN A 48 14.27 -1.58 -5.14
N GLN A 49 14.89 -0.56 -5.74
CA GLN A 49 16.35 -0.47 -5.91
C GLN A 49 17.08 -0.43 -4.57
N GLU A 50 16.61 0.33 -3.58
CA GLU A 50 17.19 0.38 -2.24
C GLU A 50 17.04 -0.98 -1.54
N SER A 51 15.96 -1.73 -1.81
CA SER A 51 15.82 -3.10 -1.34
C SER A 51 16.73 -4.09 -2.09
N GLU A 52 17.01 -3.85 -3.37
CA GLU A 52 17.87 -4.69 -4.22
C GLU A 52 19.36 -4.43 -3.99
N THR A 53 19.80 -3.18 -3.81
CA THR A 53 21.18 -2.83 -3.47
C THR A 53 21.55 -3.34 -2.08
N VAL A 54 20.63 -3.20 -1.12
CA VAL A 54 20.78 -3.80 0.22
C VAL A 54 20.79 -5.32 0.17
N ALA A 55 20.01 -5.95 -0.71
CA ALA A 55 20.05 -7.40 -0.92
C ALA A 55 21.37 -7.87 -1.57
N LYS A 56 21.97 -7.03 -2.41
CA LYS A 56 23.25 -7.30 -3.07
C LYS A 56 24.43 -7.18 -2.11
N GLU A 57 24.43 -6.15 -1.26
CA GLU A 57 25.44 -5.98 -0.19
C GLU A 57 25.31 -7.06 0.90
N ALA A 58 24.09 -7.49 1.22
CA ALA A 58 23.86 -8.60 2.16
C ALA A 58 24.28 -9.98 1.59
N ALA A 59 24.52 -10.08 0.28
CA ALA A 59 25.01 -11.30 -0.36
C ALA A 59 26.55 -11.40 -0.34
N GLU A 60 27.27 -10.35 0.08
CA GLU A 60 28.74 -10.30 0.08
C GLU A 60 29.39 -10.59 1.44
N GLU A 61 28.64 -10.92 2.50
CA GLU A 61 29.18 -11.48 3.75
C GLU A 61 28.96 -13.02 3.82
N GLU A 62 30.05 -13.78 3.94
CA GLU A 62 30.23 -15.24 3.73
C GLU A 62 29.52 -16.21 4.72
N PRO A 63 29.76 -17.55 4.70
CA PRO A 63 29.58 -18.58 3.67
C PRO A 63 28.43 -19.58 4.01
N GLN A 64 28.08 -20.41 3.03
CA GLN A 64 26.86 -21.24 2.93
C GLN A 64 26.90 -22.54 3.76
N THR A 65 26.18 -22.59 4.89
CA THR A 65 25.37 -23.75 5.39
C THR A 65 24.72 -23.44 6.74
N ASP A 66 25.39 -22.68 7.62
CA ASP A 66 24.89 -22.23 8.93
C ASP A 66 23.82 -21.12 8.81
N THR A 67 23.75 -20.47 7.65
CA THR A 67 22.91 -19.29 7.41
C THR A 67 21.43 -19.65 7.16
N GLN A 68 21.12 -20.81 6.57
CA GLN A 68 19.74 -21.17 6.24
C GLN A 68 18.94 -21.63 7.47
N GLU A 69 19.56 -22.40 8.36
CA GLU A 69 18.92 -22.82 9.61
C GLU A 69 18.58 -21.61 10.48
N LYS A 70 19.51 -20.66 10.62
CA LYS A 70 19.27 -19.38 11.31
C LYS A 70 18.17 -18.55 10.66
N SER A 71 18.10 -18.52 9.33
CA SER A 71 17.02 -17.84 8.59
C SER A 71 15.66 -18.48 8.87
N ASN A 72 15.59 -19.81 8.86
CA ASN A 72 14.37 -20.58 9.16
C ASN A 72 13.93 -20.41 10.62
N GLU A 73 14.88 -20.40 11.57
CA GLU A 73 14.61 -20.14 12.98
C GLU A 73 14.06 -18.72 13.17
N LEU A 74 14.68 -17.72 12.54
CA LEU A 74 14.20 -16.35 12.57
C LEU A 74 12.79 -16.24 11.98
N PHE A 75 12.52 -16.90 10.86
CA PHE A 75 11.18 -16.94 10.27
C PHE A 75 10.16 -17.58 11.22
N SER A 76 10.52 -18.66 11.90
CA SER A 76 9.65 -19.30 12.89
C SER A 76 9.31 -18.35 14.03
N ARG A 77 10.29 -17.57 14.50
CA ARG A 77 10.07 -16.52 15.50
C ARG A 77 9.19 -15.38 14.98
N ILE A 78 9.34 -14.98 13.72
CA ILE A 78 8.47 -13.99 13.07
C ILE A 78 7.02 -14.49 13.07
N VAL A 79 6.78 -15.72 12.62
CA VAL A 79 5.44 -16.33 12.59
C VAL A 79 4.82 -16.35 13.99
N LYS A 80 5.60 -16.76 15.00
CA LYS A 80 5.15 -16.76 16.40
C LYS A 80 4.67 -15.38 16.86
N LEU A 81 5.43 -14.32 16.58
CA LEU A 81 5.02 -12.94 16.88
C LEU A 81 3.74 -12.53 16.14
N MET A 82 3.60 -12.96 14.89
CA MET A 82 2.39 -12.66 14.09
C MET A 82 1.17 -13.40 14.63
N GLU A 83 1.30 -14.62 15.12
CA GLU A 83 0.17 -15.44 15.60
C GLU A 83 -0.22 -15.15 17.05
N GLU A 84 0.77 -15.04 17.95
CA GLU A 84 0.53 -14.86 19.38
C GLU A 84 0.26 -13.41 19.75
N GLU A 85 1.16 -12.50 19.34
CA GLU A 85 1.03 -11.06 19.65
C GLU A 85 0.17 -10.30 18.64
N LYS A 86 -0.20 -10.95 17.52
CA LYS A 86 -1.02 -10.35 16.45
C LYS A 86 -0.47 -9.01 15.97
N LEU A 87 0.85 -8.87 15.85
CA LEU A 87 1.48 -7.58 15.48
C LEU A 87 0.93 -6.94 14.21
N TYR A 88 0.41 -7.75 13.29
CA TYR A 88 -0.24 -7.29 12.06
C TYR A 88 -1.43 -6.34 12.30
N THR A 89 -2.06 -6.36 13.48
CA THR A 89 -3.17 -5.44 13.82
C THR A 89 -2.72 -4.01 14.09
N ASN A 90 -1.42 -3.80 14.35
CA ASN A 90 -0.87 -2.46 14.47
C ASN A 90 -0.70 -1.85 13.07
N GLU A 91 -1.40 -0.76 12.77
CA GLU A 91 -1.30 -0.05 11.48
C GLU A 91 0.12 0.45 11.20
N GLU A 92 0.84 0.89 12.24
CA GLU A 92 2.19 1.45 12.14
C GLU A 92 3.28 0.38 11.95
N LEU A 93 2.95 -0.92 12.04
CA LEU A 93 3.91 -2.02 11.96
C LEU A 93 4.89 -1.84 10.78
N SER A 94 6.16 -1.65 11.13
CA SER A 94 7.26 -1.44 10.20
C SER A 94 8.27 -2.59 10.29
N ARG A 95 9.11 -2.72 9.26
CA ARG A 95 10.24 -3.66 9.25
C ARG A 95 11.17 -3.44 10.44
N ASP A 96 11.38 -2.19 10.83
CA ASP A 96 12.25 -1.79 11.93
C ASP A 96 11.64 -2.17 13.29
N MET A 97 10.32 -2.02 13.45
CA MET A 97 9.63 -2.51 14.66
C MET A 97 9.72 -4.02 14.82
N LEU A 98 9.53 -4.76 13.72
CA LEU A 98 9.62 -6.23 13.75
C LEU A 98 11.05 -6.68 14.07
N ALA A 99 12.05 -6.01 13.49
CA ALA A 99 13.47 -6.25 13.78
C ALA A 99 13.82 -5.95 15.25
N GLY A 100 13.33 -4.84 15.79
CA GLY A 100 13.50 -4.47 17.19
C GLY A 100 12.93 -5.52 18.15
N LYS A 101 11.72 -6.03 17.88
CA LYS A 101 11.10 -7.11 18.69
C LYS A 101 11.85 -8.43 18.62
N LEU A 102 12.53 -8.70 17.51
CA LEU A 102 13.31 -9.92 17.30
C LEU A 102 14.77 -9.78 17.74
N CYS A 103 15.17 -8.59 18.20
CA CYS A 103 16.55 -8.22 18.54
C CYS A 103 17.53 -8.53 17.40
N THR A 104 17.15 -8.17 16.16
CA THR A 104 17.96 -8.40 14.95
C THR A 104 17.94 -7.19 14.02
N ASN A 105 18.68 -7.25 12.91
CA ASN A 105 18.64 -6.25 11.86
C ASN A 105 17.46 -6.50 10.91
N TYR A 106 16.77 -5.44 10.46
CA TYR A 106 15.64 -5.54 9.53
C TYR A 106 16.01 -6.28 8.23
N LYS A 107 17.28 -6.23 7.80
CA LYS A 107 17.78 -6.96 6.63
C LYS A 107 17.56 -8.47 6.77
N TYR A 108 17.86 -9.03 7.95
CA TYR A 108 17.66 -10.46 8.22
C TYR A 108 16.18 -10.82 8.27
N VAL A 109 15.31 -9.94 8.80
CA VAL A 109 13.86 -10.15 8.81
C VAL A 109 13.30 -10.20 7.39
N VAL A 110 13.67 -9.22 6.56
CA VAL A 110 13.23 -9.18 5.16
C VAL A 110 13.72 -10.40 4.41
N LYS A 111 14.99 -10.78 4.58
CA LYS A 111 15.57 -11.98 3.98
C LYS A 111 14.87 -13.26 4.43
N ALA A 112 14.67 -13.45 5.72
CA ALA A 112 14.01 -14.64 6.27
C ALA A 112 12.58 -14.82 5.73
N ILE A 113 11.81 -13.73 5.64
CA ILE A 113 10.46 -13.74 5.05
C ILE A 113 10.54 -14.07 3.56
N LYS A 114 11.45 -13.43 2.82
CA LYS A 114 11.59 -13.63 1.38
C LYS A 114 12.00 -15.05 1.03
N ASP A 115 12.99 -15.59 1.76
CA ASP A 115 13.51 -16.94 1.55
C ASP A 115 12.45 -18.01 1.91
N SER A 116 11.64 -17.76 2.95
CA SER A 116 10.63 -18.73 3.41
C SER A 116 9.30 -18.67 2.65
N THR A 117 8.88 -17.49 2.19
CA THR A 117 7.54 -17.28 1.60
C THR A 117 7.56 -16.91 0.13
N GLY A 118 8.73 -16.54 -0.42
CA GLY A 118 8.85 -15.94 -1.75
C GLY A 118 8.31 -14.50 -1.84
N ASN A 119 7.67 -13.98 -0.79
CA ASN A 119 6.98 -12.69 -0.80
C ASN A 119 7.80 -11.59 -0.13
N SER A 120 7.47 -10.33 -0.45
CA SER A 120 8.01 -9.19 0.30
C SER A 120 7.38 -9.11 1.69
N ILE A 121 8.06 -8.45 2.64
CA ILE A 121 7.53 -8.23 3.99
C ILE A 121 6.16 -7.53 3.98
N THR A 122 5.93 -6.61 3.06
CA THR A 122 4.64 -5.91 2.93
C THR A 122 3.52 -6.85 2.50
N ILE A 123 3.78 -7.75 1.53
CA ILE A 123 2.80 -8.76 1.12
C ILE A 123 2.52 -9.71 2.28
N PHE A 124 3.56 -10.19 2.94
CA PHE A 124 3.46 -11.08 4.10
C PHE A 124 2.59 -10.49 5.21
N ILE A 125 2.83 -9.24 5.62
CA ILE A 125 2.01 -8.57 6.65
C ILE A 125 0.57 -8.41 6.16
N ASN A 126 0.38 -7.95 4.92
CA ASN A 126 -0.96 -7.75 4.37
C ASN A 126 -1.75 -9.05 4.25
N ASP A 127 -1.10 -10.19 4.05
CA ASP A 127 -1.76 -11.48 4.01
C ASP A 127 -2.36 -11.86 5.37
N TYR A 128 -1.62 -11.64 6.46
CA TYR A 128 -2.15 -11.79 7.82
C TYR A 128 -3.32 -10.83 8.07
N ARG A 129 -3.15 -9.54 7.74
CA ARG A 129 -4.18 -8.51 7.92
C ARG A 129 -5.46 -8.84 7.15
N LEU A 130 -5.35 -9.26 5.89
CA LEU A 130 -6.49 -9.65 5.04
C LEU A 130 -7.15 -10.94 5.52
N GLY A 131 -6.36 -11.90 6.00
CA GLY A 131 -6.87 -13.12 6.64
C GLY A 131 -7.73 -12.78 7.86
N HIS A 132 -7.23 -11.90 8.73
CA HIS A 132 -7.96 -11.41 9.90
C HIS A 132 -9.23 -10.63 9.52
N ALA A 133 -9.13 -9.69 8.59
CA ALA A 133 -10.28 -8.93 8.10
C ALA A 133 -11.35 -9.85 7.52
N SER A 134 -10.97 -10.84 6.71
CA SER A 134 -11.92 -11.81 6.13
C SER A 134 -12.68 -12.58 7.20
N ARG A 135 -12.02 -12.90 8.32
CA ARG A 135 -12.60 -13.59 9.47
C ARG A 135 -13.63 -12.70 10.16
N LEU A 136 -13.25 -11.48 10.51
CA LEU A 136 -14.16 -10.50 11.12
C LEU A 136 -15.38 -10.23 10.24
N LEU A 137 -15.21 -10.10 8.92
CA LEU A 137 -16.33 -9.88 8.00
C LEU A 137 -17.36 -11.02 8.00
N ARG A 138 -16.96 -12.25 8.31
CA ARG A 138 -17.86 -13.42 8.41
C ARG A 138 -18.44 -13.60 9.80
N GLU A 139 -17.69 -13.25 10.83
CA GLU A 139 -18.00 -13.59 12.23
C GLU A 139 -18.66 -12.44 12.99
N THR A 140 -18.56 -11.19 12.52
CA THR A 140 -19.06 -10.02 13.25
C THR A 140 -19.93 -9.08 12.41
N ASP A 141 -20.64 -8.20 13.10
CA ASP A 141 -21.46 -7.11 12.54
C ASP A 141 -20.74 -5.77 12.42
N GLU A 142 -19.46 -5.74 12.79
CA GLU A 142 -18.68 -4.50 12.85
C GLU A 142 -18.70 -3.73 11.53
N SER A 143 -18.63 -2.40 11.57
CA SER A 143 -18.54 -1.64 10.32
C SER A 143 -17.24 -1.96 9.59
N ILE A 144 -17.20 -1.76 8.26
CA ILE A 144 -15.96 -1.99 7.47
C ILE A 144 -14.80 -1.12 7.97
N ALA A 145 -15.10 0.07 8.52
CA ALA A 145 -14.10 0.94 9.13
C ALA A 145 -13.48 0.31 10.38
N ILE A 146 -14.30 -0.24 11.28
CA ILE A 146 -13.82 -0.94 12.48
C ILE A 146 -13.07 -2.21 12.12
N VAL A 147 -13.55 -2.99 11.14
CA VAL A 147 -12.83 -4.18 10.64
C VAL A 147 -11.45 -3.82 10.09
N ALA A 148 -11.33 -2.67 9.40
CA ALA A 148 -10.05 -2.19 8.91
C ALA A 148 -9.10 -1.88 10.08
N GLU A 149 -9.55 -1.09 11.04
CA GLU A 149 -8.78 -0.71 12.23
C GLU A 149 -8.31 -1.95 13.00
N LEU A 150 -9.21 -2.88 13.32
CA LEU A 150 -8.89 -4.13 14.01
C LEU A 150 -7.93 -5.04 13.25
N SER A 151 -7.79 -4.82 11.94
CA SER A 151 -6.89 -5.59 11.07
C SER A 151 -5.63 -4.80 10.70
N GLY A 152 -5.37 -3.64 11.31
CA GLY A 152 -4.18 -2.83 11.04
C GLY A 152 -4.20 -2.12 9.68
N PHE A 153 -5.38 -1.81 9.15
CA PHE A 153 -5.56 -1.04 7.92
C PHE A 153 -6.37 0.22 8.17
N SER A 154 -6.03 1.31 7.49
CA SER A 154 -7.04 2.33 7.19
C SER A 154 -8.16 1.78 6.30
N HIS A 155 -9.38 2.33 6.43
CA HIS A 155 -10.56 1.93 5.66
C HIS A 155 -10.32 1.91 4.13
N ARG A 156 -9.63 2.92 3.60
CA ARG A 156 -9.27 3.02 2.17
C ARG A 156 -8.29 1.91 1.77
N SER A 157 -7.29 1.65 2.61
CA SER A 157 -6.27 0.64 2.35
C SER A 157 -6.86 -0.77 2.36
N LEU A 158 -7.70 -1.09 3.34
CA LEU A 158 -8.43 -2.35 3.40
C LEU A 158 -9.21 -2.58 2.11
N THR A 159 -10.03 -1.62 1.68
CA THR A 159 -10.85 -1.77 0.48
C THR A 159 -10.02 -2.13 -0.76
N ARG A 160 -8.93 -1.39 -0.99
CA ARG A 160 -8.03 -1.62 -2.14
C ARG A 160 -7.36 -3.00 -2.08
N HIS A 161 -6.77 -3.34 -0.93
CA HIS A 161 -6.05 -4.61 -0.79
C HIS A 161 -6.99 -5.83 -0.80
N PHE A 162 -8.19 -5.69 -0.24
CA PHE A 162 -9.18 -6.75 -0.21
C PHE A 162 -9.73 -7.04 -1.60
N GLN A 163 -10.07 -6.00 -2.37
CA GLN A 163 -10.45 -6.17 -3.78
C GLN A 163 -9.34 -6.80 -4.61
N ALA A 164 -8.10 -6.37 -4.42
CA ALA A 164 -6.96 -6.94 -5.15
C ALA A 164 -6.77 -8.44 -4.85
N LYS A 165 -7.00 -8.88 -3.61
CA LYS A 165 -6.81 -10.28 -3.19
C LYS A 165 -8.01 -11.18 -3.50
N PHE A 166 -9.23 -10.70 -3.28
CA PHE A 166 -10.45 -11.51 -3.33
C PHE A 166 -11.35 -11.21 -4.54
N GLY A 167 -11.02 -10.19 -5.34
CA GLY A 167 -11.79 -9.78 -6.52
C GLY A 167 -13.08 -9.00 -6.23
N ILE A 168 -13.44 -8.82 -4.94
CA ILE A 168 -14.67 -8.15 -4.50
C ILE A 168 -14.41 -7.23 -3.30
N THR A 169 -15.30 -6.26 -3.06
CA THR A 169 -15.20 -5.36 -1.90
C THR A 169 -15.40 -6.11 -0.57
N PRO A 170 -14.91 -5.58 0.56
CA PRO A 170 -15.23 -6.12 1.89
C PRO A 170 -16.73 -6.27 2.16
N SER A 171 -17.53 -5.29 1.74
CA SER A 171 -18.99 -5.31 1.91
C SER A 171 -19.66 -6.42 1.11
N GLU A 172 -19.22 -6.64 -0.14
CA GLU A 172 -19.72 -7.75 -0.96
C GLU A 172 -19.25 -9.09 -0.41
N TYR A 173 -18.01 -9.17 0.06
CA TYR A 173 -17.48 -10.38 0.69
C TYR A 173 -18.32 -10.81 1.90
N ARG A 174 -18.67 -9.86 2.79
CA ARG A 174 -19.58 -10.10 3.91
C ARG A 174 -20.92 -10.66 3.43
N ARG A 175 -21.56 -9.99 2.48
CA ARG A 175 -22.88 -10.41 1.97
C ARG A 175 -22.86 -11.84 1.40
N ASN A 176 -21.76 -12.22 0.75
CA ASN A 176 -21.66 -13.53 0.08
C ASN A 176 -21.26 -14.68 1.02
N HIS A 177 -20.58 -14.39 2.13
CA HIS A 177 -19.97 -15.42 2.99
C HIS A 177 -20.55 -15.46 4.41
N ARG A 178 -21.48 -14.56 4.72
CA ARG A 178 -22.21 -14.59 5.98
C ARG A 178 -23.29 -15.65 5.90
N LYS A 179 -23.25 -16.58 6.86
CA LYS A 179 -24.32 -17.57 7.07
C LYS A 179 -25.49 -16.92 7.79
#